data_AF-A0A7S1X637-F1
#
_entry.id   AF-A0A7S1X637-F1
#
_cell.length_a   1.000
_cell.length_b   1.000
_cell.length_c   1.000
_cell.angle_alpha   90.00
_cell.angle_beta   90.00
_cell.angle_gamma   90.00
#
_symmetry.space_group_name_H-M   'P 1'
#
loop_
_entity.id
_entity.type
_entity.pdbx_description
1 polymer ?
#
loop_
_entity_poly.entity_id
_entity_poly.type
_entity_poly.pdbx_seq_one_letter_code
_entity_poly.pdbx_strand_id
1 'polypeptide(L)'
;SSMRTESASTMQQAEAAREAVKASEARLEASRTELARMEAAKQGAANKMKYGEAEVASLKREVAEQRKKSNLWLERVSLLTTESVSARQQLTEAQKVIDGQAQENKERLEAALSELAKMEAAKQSALEAARQREAEVKALRQQLSEQKQASNLWLNMASGLTTESAALKDNLRKSEETAEVE
;
A
#
# COMPACT_ATOMS: atom_id res chain seq x y z
N SER A 1 45.63 -28.20 18.80
CA SER A 1 44.37 -27.55 19.22
C SER A 1 43.85 -26.48 18.26
N SER A 2 44.70 -25.68 17.58
CA SER A 2 44.28 -24.55 16.71
C SER A 2 43.29 -24.91 15.58
N MET A 3 43.55 -25.97 14.81
CA MET A 3 42.69 -26.32 13.67
C MET A 3 41.27 -26.79 14.04
N ARG A 4 41.10 -27.44 15.22
CA ARG A 4 39.77 -27.85 15.70
C ARG A 4 38.95 -26.65 16.16
N THR A 5 39.60 -25.65 16.77
CA THR A 5 38.95 -24.41 17.21
C THR A 5 38.57 -23.51 16.03
N GLU A 6 39.39 -23.47 14.98
CA GLU A 6 39.10 -22.74 13.74
C GLU A 6 37.91 -23.37 12.99
N SER A 7 37.89 -24.70 12.81
CA SER A 7 36.77 -25.41 12.17
C SER A 7 35.44 -25.23 12.92
N ALA A 8 35.45 -25.28 14.26
CA ALA A 8 34.25 -25.04 15.07
C ALA A 8 33.74 -23.59 14.94
N SER A 9 34.64 -22.61 14.93
CA SER A 9 34.29 -21.19 14.78
C SER A 9 33.69 -20.89 13.40
N THR A 10 34.27 -21.43 12.33
CA THR A 10 33.75 -21.26 10.95
C THR A 10 32.39 -21.93 10.76
N MET A 11 32.16 -23.12 11.35
CA MET A 11 30.83 -23.76 11.33
C MET A 11 29.79 -22.91 12.05
N GLN A 12 30.13 -22.34 13.21
CA GLN A 12 29.24 -21.45 13.96
C GLN A 12 28.90 -20.18 13.17
N GLN A 13 29.88 -19.59 12.47
CA GLN A 13 29.64 -18.43 11.60
C GLN A 13 28.77 -18.78 10.39
N ALA A 14 28.94 -19.97 9.80
CA ALA A 14 28.10 -20.43 8.69
C ALA A 14 26.65 -20.67 9.13
N GLU A 15 26.43 -21.23 10.32
CA GLU A 15 25.10 -21.42 10.89
C GLU A 15 24.44 -20.08 11.23
N ALA A 16 25.17 -19.16 11.87
CA ALA A 16 24.69 -17.81 12.13
C ALA A 16 24.31 -17.06 10.84
N ALA A 17 25.12 -17.20 9.78
CA ALA A 17 24.83 -16.60 8.48
C ALA A 17 23.59 -17.21 7.81
N ARG A 18 23.33 -18.52 7.97
CA ARG A 18 22.10 -19.18 7.49
C ARG A 18 20.87 -18.68 8.22
N GLU A 19 20.92 -18.60 9.55
CA GLU A 19 19.78 -18.10 10.34
C GLU A 19 19.51 -16.62 10.04
N ALA A 20 20.56 -15.83 9.82
CA ALA A 20 20.40 -14.44 9.43
C ALA A 20 19.75 -14.29 8.05
N VAL A 21 20.05 -15.17 7.07
CA VAL A 21 19.36 -15.21 5.77
C VAL A 21 17.88 -15.54 5.95
N LYS A 22 17.54 -16.59 6.72
CA LYS A 22 16.14 -16.96 6.98
C LYS A 22 15.35 -15.83 7.63
N ALA A 23 15.95 -15.13 8.59
CA ALA A 23 15.33 -13.97 9.24
C ALA A 23 15.07 -12.83 8.24
N SER A 24 16.02 -12.55 7.35
CA SER A 24 15.85 -11.54 6.29
C SER A 24 14.80 -11.95 5.24
N GLU A 25 14.70 -13.22 4.89
CA GLU A 25 13.64 -13.75 4.01
C GLU A 25 12.26 -13.54 4.64
N ALA A 26 12.10 -13.87 5.93
CA ALA A 26 10.84 -13.66 6.65
C ALA A 26 10.46 -12.17 6.70
N ARG A 27 11.43 -11.28 6.94
CA ARG A 27 11.22 -9.82 6.93
C ARG A 27 10.81 -9.29 5.56
N LEU A 28 11.45 -9.79 4.49
CA LEU A 28 11.11 -9.43 3.12
C LEU A 28 9.69 -9.89 2.78
N GLU A 29 9.31 -11.10 3.18
CA GLU A 29 7.99 -11.65 2.88
C GLU A 29 6.87 -10.94 3.65
N ALA A 30 7.10 -10.62 4.92
CA ALA A 30 6.20 -9.74 5.69
C ALA A 30 6.05 -8.37 5.01
N SER A 31 7.15 -7.81 4.48
CA SER A 31 7.11 -6.52 3.80
C SER A 31 6.38 -6.55 2.46
N ARG A 32 6.50 -7.65 1.70
CA ARG A 32 5.73 -7.89 0.46
C ARG A 32 4.24 -8.05 0.74
N THR A 33 3.89 -8.80 1.78
CA THR A 33 2.49 -8.98 2.18
C THR A 33 1.85 -7.65 2.51
N GLU A 34 2.57 -6.80 3.24
CA GLU A 34 2.07 -5.47 3.59
C GLU A 34 1.96 -4.54 2.37
N LEU A 35 2.94 -4.57 1.46
CA LEU A 35 2.86 -3.83 0.20
C LEU A 35 1.64 -4.25 -0.62
N ALA A 36 1.35 -5.55 -0.71
CA ALA A 36 0.17 -6.07 -1.41
C ALA A 36 -1.15 -5.59 -0.76
N ARG A 37 -1.21 -5.53 0.58
CA ARG A 37 -2.35 -4.94 1.29
C ARG A 37 -2.52 -3.46 0.99
N MET A 38 -1.42 -2.70 0.96
CA MET A 38 -1.44 -1.28 0.62
C MET A 38 -1.88 -1.03 -0.83
N GLU A 39 -1.46 -1.87 -1.77
CA GLU A 39 -1.90 -1.81 -3.17
C GLU A 39 -3.40 -2.11 -3.31
N ALA A 40 -3.91 -3.13 -2.59
CA ALA A 40 -5.33 -3.43 -2.55
C ALA A 40 -6.14 -2.27 -1.94
N ALA A 41 -5.65 -1.66 -0.86
CA ALA A 41 -6.26 -0.48 -0.24
C ALA A 41 -6.27 0.72 -1.19
N LYS A 42 -5.17 0.97 -1.91
CA LYS A 42 -5.07 2.00 -2.96
C LYS A 42 -6.11 1.79 -4.06
N GLN A 43 -6.29 0.56 -4.53
CA GLN A 43 -7.29 0.24 -5.54
C GLN A 43 -8.72 0.44 -5.02
N GLY A 44 -8.98 0.03 -3.77
CA GLY A 44 -10.25 0.28 -3.09
C GLY A 44 -10.57 1.77 -2.96
N ALA A 45 -9.59 2.59 -2.57
CA ALA A 45 -9.71 4.04 -2.49
C ALA A 45 -9.97 4.68 -3.86
N ALA A 46 -9.25 4.24 -4.91
CA ALA A 46 -9.47 4.72 -6.27
C ALA A 46 -10.89 4.43 -6.78
N ASN A 47 -11.44 3.25 -6.46
CA ASN A 47 -12.83 2.93 -6.79
C ASN A 47 -13.81 3.83 -6.04
N LYS A 48 -13.62 4.04 -4.73
CA LYS A 48 -14.46 4.97 -3.94
C LYS A 48 -14.44 6.39 -4.50
N MET A 49 -13.29 6.90 -4.93
CA MET A 49 -13.22 8.22 -5.58
C MET A 49 -14.05 8.28 -6.86
N LYS A 50 -13.97 7.26 -7.73
CA LYS A 50 -14.79 7.24 -8.95
C LYS A 50 -16.29 7.30 -8.63
N TYR A 51 -16.73 6.63 -7.58
CA TYR A 51 -18.12 6.72 -7.11
C TYR A 51 -18.45 8.14 -6.61
N GLY A 52 -17.60 8.74 -5.77
CA GLY A 52 -17.79 10.11 -5.29
C GLY A 52 -17.80 11.16 -6.41
N GLU A 53 -16.90 11.03 -7.40
CA GLU A 53 -16.89 11.88 -8.60
C GLU A 53 -18.19 11.76 -9.40
N ALA A 54 -18.70 10.54 -9.56
CA ALA A 54 -19.97 10.29 -10.26
C ALA A 54 -21.17 10.88 -9.49
N GLU A 55 -21.18 10.76 -8.16
CA GLU A 55 -22.19 11.35 -7.28
C GLU A 55 -22.18 12.88 -7.38
N VAL A 56 -21.01 13.51 -7.26
CA VAL A 56 -20.86 14.97 -7.44
C VAL A 56 -21.33 15.40 -8.84
N ALA A 57 -20.98 14.65 -9.89
CA ALA A 57 -21.45 14.94 -11.24
C ALA A 57 -22.98 14.82 -11.36
N SER A 58 -23.58 13.83 -10.69
CA SER A 58 -25.04 13.67 -10.64
C SER A 58 -25.72 14.85 -9.94
N LEU A 59 -25.24 15.22 -8.74
CA LEU A 59 -25.77 16.35 -7.98
C LEU A 59 -25.65 17.67 -8.75
N LYS A 60 -24.54 17.90 -9.45
CA LYS A 60 -24.37 19.07 -10.31
C LYS A 60 -25.43 19.13 -11.42
N ARG A 61 -25.75 17.99 -12.05
CA ARG A 61 -26.81 17.92 -13.08
C ARG A 61 -28.19 18.19 -12.47
N GLU A 62 -28.47 17.61 -11.30
CA GLU A 62 -29.74 17.81 -10.61
C GLU A 62 -29.96 19.28 -10.21
N VAL A 63 -28.93 19.92 -9.65
CA VAL A 63 -28.95 21.36 -9.33
C VAL A 63 -29.21 22.19 -10.59
N ALA A 64 -28.53 21.89 -11.70
CA ALA A 64 -28.71 22.61 -12.95
C ALA A 64 -30.12 22.45 -13.53
N GLU A 65 -30.66 21.23 -13.50
CA GLU A 65 -32.00 20.93 -14.00
C GLU A 65 -33.09 21.57 -13.12
N GLN A 66 -32.94 21.53 -11.80
CA GLN A 66 -33.86 22.23 -10.90
C GLN A 66 -33.83 23.75 -11.09
N ARG A 67 -32.64 24.35 -11.30
CA ARG A 67 -32.53 25.77 -11.62
C ARG A 67 -33.25 26.10 -12.92
N LYS A 68 -33.10 25.27 -13.96
CA LYS A 68 -33.80 25.44 -15.24
C LYS A 68 -35.32 25.38 -15.07
N LYS A 69 -35.82 24.38 -14.33
CA LYS A 69 -37.26 24.24 -14.02
C LYS A 69 -37.80 25.44 -13.22
N SER A 70 -37.05 25.90 -12.22
CA SER A 70 -37.41 27.07 -11.42
C SER A 70 -37.50 28.33 -12.26
N ASN A 71 -36.52 28.59 -13.13
CA ASN A 71 -36.52 29.77 -14.00
C ASN A 71 -37.73 29.76 -14.96
N LEU A 72 -38.02 28.62 -15.60
CA LEU A 72 -39.17 28.48 -16.50
C LEU A 72 -40.50 28.68 -15.75
N TRP A 73 -40.58 28.19 -14.52
CA TRP A 73 -41.77 28.36 -13.69
C TRP A 73 -41.96 29.83 -13.29
N LEU A 74 -40.90 30.50 -12.85
CA LEU A 74 -40.92 31.92 -12.48
C LEU A 74 -41.29 32.81 -13.68
N GLU A 75 -40.75 32.53 -14.87
CA GLU A 75 -41.10 33.24 -16.10
C GLU A 75 -42.60 33.09 -16.42
N ARG A 76 -43.12 31.85 -16.34
CA ARG A 76 -44.54 31.57 -16.58
C ARG A 76 -45.46 32.25 -15.58
N VAL A 77 -45.09 32.29 -14.30
CA VAL A 77 -45.90 32.93 -13.27
C VAL A 77 -45.79 34.45 -13.37
N SER A 78 -44.62 35.01 -13.70
CA SER A 78 -44.44 36.45 -13.96
C SER A 78 -45.35 36.98 -15.08
N LEU A 79 -45.65 36.15 -16.10
CA LEU A 79 -46.60 36.50 -17.16
C LEU A 79 -48.06 36.50 -16.68
N LEU A 80 -48.37 35.77 -15.61
CA LEU A 80 -49.72 35.64 -15.04
C LEU A 80 -49.99 36.62 -13.89
N THR A 81 -48.94 37.14 -13.23
CA THR A 81 -49.04 38.04 -12.06
C THR A 81 -49.32 39.50 -12.38
N THR A 82 -49.15 39.92 -13.64
CA THR A 82 -49.55 41.25 -14.13
C THR A 82 -51.07 41.47 -14.00
N GLU A 83 -51.86 40.40 -13.89
CA GLU A 83 -53.33 40.45 -13.93
C GLU A 83 -54.02 40.17 -12.57
N SER A 84 -53.31 39.68 -11.53
CA SER A 84 -53.94 39.28 -10.25
C SER A 84 -53.05 39.40 -9.01
N VAL A 85 -53.61 39.88 -7.89
CA VAL A 85 -52.96 39.93 -6.57
C VAL A 85 -52.72 38.53 -5.97
N SER A 86 -53.67 37.59 -6.16
CA SER A 86 -53.50 36.22 -5.65
C SER A 86 -52.34 35.48 -6.34
N ALA A 87 -52.12 35.76 -7.63
CA ALA A 87 -51.01 35.22 -8.37
C ALA A 87 -49.66 35.74 -7.85
N ARG A 88 -49.57 37.01 -7.39
CA ARG A 88 -48.35 37.56 -6.78
C ARG A 88 -48.02 36.91 -5.44
N GLN A 89 -49.05 36.57 -4.66
CA GLN A 89 -48.88 35.85 -3.40
C GLN A 89 -48.32 34.43 -3.65
N GLN A 90 -48.88 33.72 -4.64
CA GLN A 90 -48.42 32.39 -5.06
C GLN A 90 -46.98 32.42 -5.62
N LEU A 91 -46.62 33.45 -6.39
CA LEU A 91 -45.24 33.67 -6.85
C LEU A 91 -44.29 33.80 -5.66
N THR A 92 -44.67 34.58 -4.63
CA THR A 92 -43.83 34.82 -3.45
C THR A 92 -43.62 33.54 -2.63
N GLU A 93 -44.66 32.74 -2.44
CA GLU A 93 -44.57 31.46 -1.73
C GLU A 93 -43.70 30.45 -2.49
N ALA A 94 -43.89 30.34 -3.79
CA ALA A 94 -43.11 29.42 -4.59
C ALA A 94 -41.65 29.86 -4.75
N GLN A 95 -41.36 31.17 -4.82
CA GLN A 95 -39.99 31.68 -4.77
C GLN A 95 -39.29 31.20 -3.49
N LYS A 96 -39.96 31.26 -2.33
CA LYS A 96 -39.40 30.73 -1.07
C LYS A 96 -39.14 29.22 -1.14
N VAL A 97 -40.02 28.45 -1.76
CA VAL A 97 -39.83 27.00 -1.95
C VAL A 97 -38.62 26.73 -2.86
N ILE A 98 -38.52 27.45 -3.98
CA ILE A 98 -37.41 27.38 -4.92
C ILE A 98 -36.09 27.73 -4.23
N ASP A 99 -36.06 28.82 -3.47
CA ASP A 99 -34.87 29.26 -2.74
C ASP A 99 -34.45 28.23 -1.68
N GLY A 100 -35.43 27.64 -0.97
CA GLY A 100 -35.19 26.56 -0.02
C GLY A 100 -34.60 25.31 -0.68
N GLN A 101 -35.16 24.88 -1.81
CA GLN A 101 -34.66 23.73 -2.59
C GLN A 101 -33.27 23.99 -3.19
N ALA A 102 -33.03 25.21 -3.67
CA ALA A 102 -31.73 25.62 -4.20
C ALA A 102 -30.65 25.62 -3.11
N GLN A 103 -31.01 26.05 -1.90
CA GLN A 103 -30.12 26.03 -0.75
C GLN A 103 -29.81 24.59 -0.28
N GLU A 104 -30.83 23.73 -0.15
CA GLU A 104 -30.64 22.32 0.22
C GLU A 104 -29.74 21.58 -0.78
N ASN A 105 -29.97 21.80 -2.07
CA ASN A 105 -29.15 21.19 -3.11
C ASN A 105 -27.71 21.74 -3.14
N LYS A 106 -27.52 23.02 -2.83
CA LYS A 106 -26.20 23.61 -2.68
C LYS A 106 -25.46 22.98 -1.50
N GLU A 107 -26.12 22.83 -0.35
CA GLU A 107 -25.54 22.19 0.85
C GLU A 107 -25.18 20.73 0.58
N ARG A 108 -26.05 19.97 -0.10
CA ARG A 108 -25.76 18.59 -0.54
C ARG A 108 -24.53 18.51 -1.45
N LEU A 109 -24.42 19.43 -2.42
CA LEU A 109 -23.28 19.48 -3.32
C LEU A 109 -21.99 19.85 -2.58
N GLU A 110 -22.03 20.82 -1.66
CA GLU A 110 -20.88 21.21 -0.84
C GLU A 110 -20.42 20.07 0.07
N ALA A 111 -21.36 19.32 0.68
CA ALA A 111 -21.05 18.14 1.46
C ALA A 111 -20.37 17.05 0.62
N ALA A 112 -20.91 16.75 -0.57
CA ALA A 112 -20.33 15.75 -1.48
C ALA A 112 -18.92 16.17 -1.97
N LEU A 113 -18.70 17.45 -2.27
CA LEU A 113 -17.38 17.98 -2.63
C LEU A 113 -16.38 17.88 -1.47
N SER A 114 -16.82 18.15 -0.24
CA SER A 114 -16.00 18.01 0.96
C SER A 114 -15.56 16.57 1.20
N GLU A 115 -16.48 15.60 1.06
CA GLU A 115 -16.14 14.18 1.16
C GLU A 115 -15.19 13.74 0.04
N LEU A 116 -15.40 14.20 -1.20
CA LEU A 116 -14.48 13.89 -2.29
C LEU A 116 -13.06 14.41 -2.02
N ALA A 117 -12.93 15.63 -1.49
CA ALA A 117 -11.64 16.19 -1.12
C ALA A 117 -10.93 15.37 -0.03
N LYS A 118 -11.67 14.89 0.99
CA LYS A 118 -11.13 13.99 2.02
C LYS A 118 -10.64 12.67 1.42
N MET A 119 -11.41 12.07 0.52
CA MET A 119 -11.01 10.85 -0.16
C MET A 119 -9.76 11.04 -1.01
N GLU A 120 -9.62 12.18 -1.66
CA GLU A 120 -8.44 12.50 -2.47
C GLU A 120 -7.19 12.68 -1.61
N ALA A 121 -7.29 13.41 -0.50
CA ALA A 121 -6.20 13.54 0.47
C ALA A 121 -5.77 12.17 1.04
N ALA A 122 -6.74 11.32 1.41
CA ALA A 122 -6.46 9.97 1.90
C ALA A 122 -5.78 9.10 0.83
N LYS A 123 -6.21 9.21 -0.43
CA LYS A 123 -5.58 8.50 -1.56
C LYS A 123 -4.14 8.94 -1.77
N GLN A 124 -3.84 10.24 -1.70
CA GLN A 124 -2.47 10.74 -1.85
C GLN A 124 -1.56 10.23 -0.74
N SER A 125 -2.00 10.32 0.52
CA SER A 125 -1.28 9.79 1.68
C SER A 125 -1.00 8.29 1.56
N ALA A 126 -2.01 7.50 1.16
CA ALA A 126 -1.84 6.06 0.95
C ALA A 126 -0.85 5.74 -0.19
N LEU A 127 -0.83 6.56 -1.24
CA LEU A 127 0.06 6.39 -2.37
C LEU A 127 1.52 6.68 -2.00
N GLU A 128 1.76 7.70 -1.17
CA GLU A 128 3.09 8.00 -0.63
C GLU A 128 3.60 6.88 0.29
N ALA A 129 2.75 6.39 1.20
CA ALA A 129 3.09 5.27 2.08
C ALA A 129 3.45 4.00 1.27
N ALA A 130 2.68 3.69 0.24
CA ALA A 130 2.96 2.55 -0.64
C ALA A 130 4.31 2.70 -1.38
N ARG A 131 4.65 3.91 -1.86
CA ARG A 131 5.95 4.19 -2.50
C ARG A 131 7.13 3.99 -1.55
N GLN A 132 7.01 4.48 -0.31
CA GLN A 132 8.04 4.27 0.70
C GLN A 132 8.24 2.79 0.97
N ARG A 133 7.13 2.04 1.11
CA ARG A 133 7.18 0.59 1.34
C ARG A 133 7.77 -0.19 0.17
N GLU A 134 7.49 0.23 -1.06
CA GLU A 134 8.09 -0.36 -2.26
C GLU A 134 9.61 -0.17 -2.28
N ALA A 135 10.09 1.04 -1.92
CA ALA A 135 11.52 1.32 -1.80
C ALA A 135 12.19 0.46 -0.72
N GLU A 136 11.53 0.27 0.43
CA GLU A 136 12.00 -0.63 1.49
C GLU A 136 12.07 -2.10 1.02
N VAL A 137 11.04 -2.59 0.33
CA VAL A 137 11.04 -3.95 -0.23
C VAL A 137 12.19 -4.13 -1.22
N LYS A 138 12.47 -3.11 -2.05
CA LYS A 138 13.61 -3.13 -2.97
C LYS A 138 14.94 -3.18 -2.22
N ALA A 139 15.11 -2.38 -1.17
CA ALA A 139 16.31 -2.39 -0.33
C ALA A 139 16.51 -3.75 0.37
N LEU A 140 15.45 -4.32 0.95
CA LEU A 140 15.50 -5.63 1.61
C LEU A 140 15.86 -6.76 0.63
N ARG A 141 15.39 -6.71 -0.62
CA ARG A 141 15.79 -7.68 -1.66
C ARG A 141 17.28 -7.60 -1.96
N GLN A 142 17.82 -6.39 -2.06
CA GLN A 142 19.24 -6.18 -2.30
C GLN A 142 20.08 -6.71 -1.13
N GLN A 143 19.73 -6.33 0.11
CA GLN A 143 20.39 -6.81 1.32
C GLN A 143 20.34 -8.33 1.43
N LEU A 144 19.19 -8.95 1.14
CA LEU A 144 19.06 -10.41 1.17
C LEU A 144 19.97 -11.08 0.14
N SER A 145 20.12 -10.50 -1.05
CA SER A 145 21.02 -11.02 -2.08
C SER A 145 22.48 -11.00 -1.60
N GLU A 146 22.93 -9.87 -1.06
CA GLU A 146 24.29 -9.71 -0.50
C GLU A 146 24.51 -10.67 0.67
N GLN A 147 23.52 -10.82 1.54
CA GLN A 147 23.59 -11.73 2.69
C GLN A 147 23.63 -13.20 2.27
N LYS A 148 22.90 -13.59 1.22
CA LYS A 148 22.98 -14.94 0.64
C LYS A 148 24.37 -15.23 0.08
N GLN A 149 24.98 -14.26 -0.60
CA GLN A 149 26.36 -14.39 -1.09
C GLN A 149 27.33 -14.59 0.07
N ALA A 150 27.24 -13.78 1.13
CA ALA A 150 28.06 -13.92 2.33
C ALA A 150 27.85 -15.27 3.04
N SER A 151 26.60 -15.72 3.17
CA SER A 151 26.26 -17.02 3.76
C SER A 151 26.88 -18.18 2.97
N ASN A 152 26.80 -18.14 1.64
CA ASN A 152 27.42 -19.15 0.77
C ASN A 152 28.95 -19.20 0.94
N LEU A 153 29.61 -18.05 1.11
CA LEU A 153 31.05 -18.01 1.37
C LEU A 153 31.41 -18.73 2.68
N TRP A 154 30.66 -18.44 3.77
CA TRP A 154 30.86 -19.13 5.04
C TRP A 154 30.63 -20.63 4.95
N LEU A 155 29.60 -21.05 4.20
CA LEU A 155 29.31 -22.46 3.98
C LEU A 155 30.41 -23.16 3.20
N ASN A 156 30.93 -22.54 2.14
CA ASN A 156 32.02 -23.09 1.36
C ASN A 156 33.30 -23.24 2.20
N MET A 157 33.62 -22.23 3.03
CA MET A 157 34.76 -22.32 3.96
C MET A 157 34.57 -23.43 5.00
N ALA A 158 33.39 -23.54 5.60
CA ALA A 158 33.08 -24.60 6.56
C ALA A 158 33.21 -25.99 5.90
N SER A 159 32.65 -26.18 4.70
CA SER A 159 32.77 -27.43 3.96
C SER A 159 34.23 -27.78 3.64
N GLY A 160 35.03 -26.81 3.18
CA GLY A 160 36.46 -27.01 2.91
C GLY A 160 37.23 -27.49 4.15
N LEU A 161 37.06 -26.82 5.29
CA LEU A 161 37.69 -27.22 6.55
C LEU A 161 37.24 -28.61 7.02
N THR A 162 35.98 -28.98 6.76
CA THR A 162 35.48 -30.31 7.12
C THR A 162 36.13 -31.39 6.26
N THR A 163 36.27 -31.16 4.95
CA THR A 163 36.93 -32.09 4.03
C THR A 163 38.42 -32.26 4.32
N GLU A 164 39.14 -31.17 4.62
CA GLU A 164 40.55 -31.22 5.00
C GLU A 164 40.75 -31.97 6.32
N SER A 165 39.90 -31.72 7.32
CA SER A 165 39.93 -32.42 8.60
C SER A 165 39.67 -33.92 8.46
N ALA A 166 38.78 -34.33 7.55
CA ALA A 166 38.53 -35.74 7.25
C ALA A 166 39.75 -36.40 6.60
N ALA A 167 40.35 -35.76 5.58
CA ALA A 167 41.54 -36.27 4.91
C ALA A 167 42.74 -36.42 5.86
N LEU A 168 42.93 -35.47 6.78
CA LEU A 168 43.99 -35.54 7.79
C LEU A 168 43.79 -36.69 8.78
N LYS A 169 42.53 -36.95 9.20
CA LYS A 169 42.21 -38.10 10.07
C LYS A 169 42.46 -39.43 9.37
N ASP A 170 42.07 -39.54 8.09
CA ASP A 170 42.31 -40.75 7.31
C ASP A 170 43.80 -41.02 7.11
N ASN A 171 44.60 -39.97 6.86
CA ASN A 171 46.05 -40.08 6.75
C ASN A 171 46.72 -40.45 8.08
N LEU A 172 46.26 -39.87 9.20
CA LEU A 172 46.75 -40.22 10.53
C LEU A 172 46.45 -41.69 10.85
N ARG A 173 45.22 -42.13 10.62
CA ARG A 173 44.81 -43.52 10.82
C ARG A 173 45.65 -44.49 9.99
N LYS A 174 45.90 -44.18 8.72
CA LYS A 174 46.80 -44.97 7.87
C LYS A 174 48.23 -45.01 8.42
N SER A 175 48.74 -43.90 8.96
CA SER A 175 50.08 -43.88 9.56
C SER A 175 50.17 -44.69 10.86
N GLU A 176 49.10 -44.71 11.66
CA GLU A 176 49.00 -45.52 12.88
C GLU A 176 48.90 -47.01 12.54
N GLU A 177 48.10 -47.38 11.53
CA GLU A 177 47.98 -48.75 11.03
C GLU A 177 49.30 -49.28 10.43
N THR A 178 50.12 -48.44 9.81
CA THR A 178 51.46 -48.84 9.34
C THR A 178 52.50 -48.96 10.45
N ALA A 179 52.32 -48.22 11.56
CA ALA A 179 53.24 -48.24 12.70
C ALA A 179 53.01 -49.41 13.66
N GLU A 180 51.83 -50.03 13.65
CA GLU A 180 51.53 -51.25 14.44
C GLU A 180 51.93 -52.56 13.74
N VAL A 181 52.38 -52.50 12.47
CA VAL A 181 52.73 -53.67 11.65
C VAL A 181 54.26 -53.87 11.51
N GLU A 182 55.07 -52.93 12.02
CA GLU A 182 56.54 -53.05 12.18
C GLU A 182 56.93 -53.58 13.56
#